data_AF-A0A672R2X1-F1
#
_entry.id   AF-A0A672R2X1-F1
#
_cell.length_a   1.000
_cell.length_b   1.000
_cell.length_c   1.000
_cell.angle_alpha   90.00
_cell.angle_beta   90.00
_cell.angle_gamma   90.00
#
_symmetry.space_group_name_H-M   'P 1'
#
loop_
_entity.id
_entity.type
_entity.pdbx_description
1 polymer ?
#
loop_
_entity_poly.entity_id
_entity_poly.type
_entity_poly.pdbx_seq_one_letter_code
_entity_poly.pdbx_strand_id
1 'polypeptide(L)'
;MRECISIHVGQAGVQIGNACWELYCLEHGIQPDGQMPSDKTIGGGDDSFNTFFSETGAGKHVPRAVFVDLEPTVIDEVRTGTYRQLFHPEQLITGKEDAANNYAPTYAPVISAEKAYHEQLSVSEITNACFEPSNQMVKCDPRHGKYMACCLLYRGDVVPKDVNAAIATIKTKRSIQFVDWCPTGFKVGINYQPPTVVPGGDLAKVQRAVCMLSNTTAIAEAWARLDHKFDLMYAKRAFVHWYVGEGMEEGEFSEAREDMAALEKDYEEVGVDSVEGEGEEEGEEY
;
A
#
# COMPACT_ATOMS: atom_id res chain seq x y z
N MET A 1 22.43 -10.02 -4.09
CA MET A 1 21.34 -9.04 -4.35
C MET A 1 20.14 -9.66 -5.08
N ARG A 2 18.92 -9.15 -4.83
CA ARG A 2 17.73 -9.34 -5.70
C ARG A 2 17.18 -7.97 -6.04
N GLU A 3 17.03 -7.64 -7.31
CA GLU A 3 16.56 -6.35 -7.79
C GLU A 3 15.03 -6.28 -7.80
N CYS A 4 14.50 -5.07 -7.63
CA CYS A 4 13.09 -4.75 -7.77
C CYS A 4 12.92 -3.55 -8.71
N ILE A 5 11.96 -3.63 -9.63
CA ILE A 5 11.62 -2.55 -10.54
C ILE A 5 10.26 -1.98 -10.11
N SER A 6 10.19 -0.67 -9.88
CA SER A 6 8.94 0.03 -9.59
C SER A 6 8.34 0.59 -10.88
N ILE A 7 7.07 0.30 -11.14
CA ILE A 7 6.35 0.82 -12.31
C ILE A 7 5.24 1.75 -11.81
N HIS A 8 5.24 2.97 -12.30
CA HIS A 8 4.34 4.05 -11.91
C HIS A 8 3.47 4.39 -13.12
N VAL A 9 2.17 4.09 -13.05
CA VAL A 9 1.25 4.23 -14.19
C VAL A 9 0.20 5.30 -13.93
N GLY A 10 0.04 6.21 -14.89
CA GLY A 10 -0.90 7.33 -14.86
C GLY A 10 -0.55 8.40 -13.83
N GLN A 11 -1.29 9.51 -13.85
CA GLN A 11 -1.04 10.68 -13.01
C GLN A 11 -0.84 10.32 -11.53
N ALA A 12 -1.76 9.56 -10.94
CA ALA A 12 -1.67 9.18 -9.53
C ALA A 12 -0.41 8.35 -9.24
N GLY A 13 -0.11 7.36 -10.09
CA GLY A 13 1.08 6.52 -9.94
C GLY A 13 2.37 7.32 -10.05
N VAL A 14 2.44 8.26 -11.00
CA VAL A 14 3.60 9.13 -11.23
C VAL A 14 3.82 10.08 -10.05
N GLN A 15 2.77 10.75 -9.57
CA GLN A 15 2.87 11.69 -8.44
C GLN A 15 3.24 10.97 -7.13
N ILE A 16 2.63 9.82 -6.85
CA ILE A 16 3.00 8.97 -5.71
C ILE A 16 4.44 8.50 -5.87
N GLY A 17 4.82 8.06 -7.07
CA GLY A 17 6.19 7.63 -7.37
C GLY A 17 7.21 8.73 -7.08
N ASN A 18 6.95 9.95 -7.53
CA ASN A 18 7.85 11.08 -7.30
C ASN A 18 8.08 11.32 -5.79
N ALA A 19 7.00 11.32 -4.99
CA ALA A 19 7.10 11.45 -3.53
C ALA A 19 7.82 10.26 -2.87
N CYS A 20 7.58 9.03 -3.34
CA CYS A 20 8.28 7.84 -2.84
C CYS A 20 9.79 7.90 -3.10
N TRP A 21 10.20 8.28 -4.32
CA TRP A 21 11.62 8.35 -4.68
C TRP A 21 12.35 9.51 -4.00
N GLU A 22 11.68 10.64 -3.76
CA GLU A 22 12.20 11.69 -2.89
C GLU A 22 12.52 11.14 -1.49
N LEU A 23 11.57 10.42 -0.89
CA LEU A 23 11.77 9.83 0.43
C LEU A 23 12.87 8.76 0.43
N TYR A 24 12.95 7.89 -0.59
CA TYR A 24 14.03 6.90 -0.71
C TYR A 24 15.40 7.55 -0.82
N CYS A 25 15.51 8.63 -1.60
CA CYS A 25 16.75 9.41 -1.68
C CYS A 25 17.15 9.98 -0.31
N LEU A 26 16.21 10.55 0.43
CA LEU A 26 16.47 11.06 1.77
C LEU A 26 16.86 9.97 2.77
N GLU A 27 16.21 8.80 2.71
CA GLU A 27 16.52 7.65 3.58
C GLU A 27 17.91 7.07 3.32
N HIS A 28 18.36 7.08 2.07
CA HIS A 28 19.65 6.53 1.66
C HIS A 28 20.76 7.59 1.54
N GLY A 29 20.47 8.87 1.74
CA GLY A 29 21.43 9.96 1.62
C GLY A 29 21.87 10.23 0.16
N ILE A 30 21.03 9.85 -0.81
CA ILE A 30 21.24 10.09 -2.23
C ILE A 30 20.74 11.49 -2.57
N GLN A 31 21.60 12.28 -3.21
CA GLN A 31 21.28 13.64 -3.63
C GLN A 31 20.38 13.63 -4.88
N PRO A 32 19.69 14.75 -5.19
CA PRO A 32 18.82 14.83 -6.37
C PRO A 32 19.49 14.59 -7.74
N ASP A 33 20.82 14.70 -7.79
CA ASP A 33 21.64 14.38 -8.98
C ASP A 33 22.05 12.90 -9.06
N GLY A 34 21.67 12.09 -8.06
CA GLY A 34 22.01 10.68 -7.92
C GLY A 34 23.35 10.41 -7.24
N GLN A 35 24.06 11.43 -6.75
CA GLN A 35 25.32 11.23 -6.02
C GLN A 35 25.07 10.83 -4.57
N MET A 36 25.92 9.95 -4.03
CA MET A 36 25.86 9.52 -2.63
C MET A 36 27.24 9.73 -1.97
N PRO A 37 27.52 10.90 -1.37
CA PRO A 37 28.84 11.21 -0.82
C PRO A 37 29.32 10.26 0.29
N SER A 38 28.39 9.58 0.96
CA SER A 38 28.66 8.60 2.00
C SER A 38 29.09 7.22 1.46
N ASP A 39 28.78 6.92 0.19
CA ASP A 39 29.19 5.68 -0.44
C ASP A 39 30.67 5.75 -0.83
N LYS A 40 31.46 4.83 -0.29
CA LYS A 40 32.90 4.71 -0.54
C LYS A 40 33.24 3.56 -1.48
N THR A 41 32.24 2.82 -1.94
CA THR A 41 32.36 1.57 -2.71
C THR A 41 31.88 1.73 -4.14
N ILE A 42 32.39 2.76 -4.83
CA ILE A 42 32.09 3.02 -6.24
C ILE A 42 32.35 1.76 -7.07
N GLY A 43 31.29 1.20 -7.66
CA GLY A 43 31.33 0.03 -8.54
C GLY A 43 31.48 -1.33 -7.84
N GLY A 44 31.17 -1.45 -6.54
CA GLY A 44 31.43 -2.70 -5.81
C GLY A 44 30.65 -3.01 -4.53
N GLY A 45 29.63 -2.24 -4.13
CA GLY A 45 28.83 -2.54 -2.93
C GLY A 45 27.67 -3.52 -3.19
N ASP A 46 27.57 -4.63 -2.45
CA ASP A 46 26.33 -5.46 -2.37
C ASP A 46 25.40 -4.89 -1.27
N ASP A 47 25.24 -3.56 -1.24
CA ASP A 47 24.43 -2.88 -0.25
C ASP A 47 22.94 -3.05 -0.52
N SER A 48 22.14 -3.10 0.54
CA SER A 48 20.70 -3.43 0.45
C SER A 48 19.89 -2.45 -0.41
N PHE A 49 20.35 -1.21 -0.61
CA PHE A 49 19.66 -0.23 -1.45
C PHE A 49 19.86 -0.48 -2.96
N ASN A 50 20.85 -1.28 -3.36
CA ASN A 50 21.05 -1.63 -4.77
C ASN A 50 19.94 -2.53 -5.33
N THR A 51 19.07 -3.07 -4.45
CA THR A 51 17.78 -3.65 -4.84
C THR A 51 16.91 -2.64 -5.59
N PHE A 52 16.93 -1.35 -5.20
CA PHE A 52 16.10 -0.29 -5.79
C PHE A 52 16.88 0.68 -6.69
N PHE A 53 18.20 0.78 -6.53
CA PHE A 53 19.06 1.65 -7.35
C PHE A 53 20.06 0.84 -8.17
N SER A 54 20.37 1.29 -9.38
CA SER A 54 21.53 0.84 -10.13
C SER A 54 22.64 1.89 -10.03
N GLU A 55 23.89 1.44 -9.94
CA GLU A 55 25.05 2.33 -9.92
C GLU A 55 25.66 2.42 -11.32
N THR A 56 25.92 3.64 -11.77
CA THR A 56 26.70 3.88 -13.00
C THR A 56 28.19 3.93 -12.69
N GLY A 57 29.05 3.74 -13.70
CA GLY A 57 30.50 3.85 -13.52
C GLY A 57 31.01 5.23 -13.06
N ALA A 58 30.14 6.25 -13.01
CA ALA A 58 30.43 7.58 -12.49
C ALA A 58 29.98 7.79 -11.02
N GLY A 59 29.58 6.72 -10.32
CA GLY A 59 29.08 6.78 -8.93
C GLY A 59 27.66 7.32 -8.80
N LYS A 60 26.97 7.55 -9.92
CA LYS A 60 25.56 7.99 -9.91
C LYS A 60 24.65 6.81 -9.69
N HIS A 61 23.76 6.94 -8.72
CA HIS A 61 22.69 6.01 -8.37
C HIS A 61 21.43 6.39 -9.14
N VAL A 62 20.92 5.46 -9.95
CA VAL A 62 19.74 5.65 -10.80
C VAL A 62 18.63 4.72 -10.31
N PRO A 63 17.43 5.24 -10.02
CA PRO A 63 16.28 4.42 -9.65
C PRO A 63 15.97 3.32 -10.68
N ARG A 64 15.65 2.13 -10.18
CA ARG A 64 15.03 1.06 -10.97
C ARG A 64 13.53 1.31 -11.08
N ALA A 65 13.18 2.42 -11.74
CA ALA A 65 11.81 2.87 -11.88
C ALA A 65 11.44 3.07 -13.35
N VAL A 66 10.17 2.87 -13.69
CA VAL A 66 9.59 3.25 -14.97
C VAL A 66 8.32 4.05 -14.68
N PHE A 67 8.21 5.23 -15.28
CA PHE A 67 7.05 6.09 -15.23
C PHE A 67 6.38 6.07 -16.59
N VAL A 68 5.10 5.71 -16.60
CA VAL A 68 4.30 5.63 -17.81
C VAL A 68 3.03 6.43 -17.59
N ASP A 69 2.81 7.41 -18.44
CA ASP A 69 1.56 8.16 -18.47
C ASP A 69 1.14 8.30 -19.93
N LEU A 70 -0.16 8.30 -20.18
CA LEU A 70 -0.66 8.50 -21.52
C LEU A 70 -0.77 10.01 -21.87
N GLU A 71 -0.55 10.89 -20.89
CA GLU A 71 -0.39 12.34 -21.09
C GLU A 71 1.01 12.81 -20.62
N PRO A 72 1.65 13.79 -21.28
CA PRO A 72 2.99 14.25 -20.89
C PRO A 72 3.02 15.10 -19.60
N THR A 73 1.92 15.74 -19.21
CA THR A 73 1.91 16.82 -18.21
C THR A 73 2.62 16.45 -16.91
N VAL A 74 2.26 15.33 -16.30
CA VAL A 74 2.76 14.91 -14.98
C VAL A 74 4.20 14.38 -15.07
N ILE A 75 4.56 13.73 -16.18
CA ILE A 75 5.93 13.26 -16.40
C ILE A 75 6.87 14.43 -16.74
N ASP A 76 6.38 15.48 -17.41
CA ASP A 76 7.17 16.68 -17.69
C ASP A 76 7.51 17.44 -16.41
N GLU A 77 6.66 17.41 -15.38
CA GLU A 77 7.00 17.88 -14.04
C GLU A 77 8.18 17.10 -13.45
N VAL A 78 8.24 15.77 -13.63
CA VAL A 78 9.38 14.96 -13.20
C VAL A 78 10.65 15.31 -14.00
N ARG A 79 10.53 15.53 -15.31
CA ARG A 79 11.64 15.91 -16.21
C ARG A 79 12.19 17.31 -15.93
N THR A 80 11.43 18.18 -15.28
CA THR A 80 11.81 19.58 -15.03
C THR A 80 11.99 19.91 -13.55
N GLY A 81 11.52 19.04 -12.65
CA GLY A 81 11.56 19.20 -11.21
C GLY A 81 12.93 18.97 -10.58
N THR A 82 12.95 18.94 -9.25
CA THR A 82 14.16 18.81 -8.42
C THR A 82 14.98 17.57 -8.77
N TYR A 83 14.30 16.43 -8.99
CA TYR A 83 14.91 15.13 -9.28
C TYR A 83 15.05 14.83 -10.78
N ARG A 84 15.00 15.85 -11.65
CA ARG A 84 15.12 15.68 -13.11
C ARG A 84 16.37 14.95 -13.60
N GLN A 85 17.44 14.98 -12.81
CA GLN A 85 18.69 14.30 -13.13
C GLN A 85 18.76 12.89 -12.57
N LEU A 86 17.84 12.49 -11.68
CA LEU A 86 17.91 11.20 -10.99
C LEU A 86 17.57 10.04 -11.93
N PHE A 87 16.49 10.17 -12.70
CA PHE A 87 15.95 9.11 -13.56
C PHE A 87 16.63 9.06 -14.93
N HIS A 88 16.65 7.88 -15.56
CA HIS A 88 17.05 7.77 -16.96
C HIS A 88 15.92 8.29 -17.86
N PRO A 89 16.18 9.13 -18.89
CA PRO A 89 15.11 9.69 -19.73
C PRO A 89 14.23 8.64 -20.41
N GLU A 90 14.78 7.49 -20.79
CA GLU A 90 14.04 6.39 -21.41
C GLU A 90 13.08 5.66 -20.44
N GLN A 91 13.21 5.90 -19.13
CA GLN A 91 12.29 5.38 -18.12
C GLN A 91 11.05 6.27 -17.96
N LEU A 92 11.00 7.44 -18.59
CA LEU A 92 9.92 8.42 -18.50
C LEU A 92 9.13 8.42 -19.81
N ILE A 93 8.11 7.57 -19.89
CA ILE A 93 7.37 7.24 -21.12
C ILE A 93 6.03 7.97 -21.12
N THR A 94 5.77 8.76 -22.17
CA THR A 94 4.57 9.60 -22.29
C THR A 94 3.81 9.29 -23.58
N GLY A 95 2.49 9.14 -23.48
CA GLY A 95 1.54 9.09 -24.61
C GLY A 95 1.07 10.48 -25.05
N LYS A 96 -0.07 10.54 -25.75
CA LYS A 96 -0.73 11.79 -26.16
C LYS A 96 -2.20 11.93 -25.70
N GLU A 97 -2.84 10.88 -25.19
CA GLU A 97 -4.28 10.82 -24.89
C GLU A 97 -4.50 10.08 -23.57
N ASP A 98 -5.29 10.61 -22.64
CA ASP A 98 -5.37 10.15 -21.24
C ASP A 98 -6.33 8.97 -21.01
N ALA A 99 -6.20 8.32 -19.85
CA ALA A 99 -7.16 7.34 -19.34
C ALA A 99 -7.42 7.56 -17.84
N ALA A 100 -8.68 7.53 -17.43
CA ALA A 100 -9.14 7.99 -16.11
C ALA A 100 -8.96 6.96 -14.97
N ASN A 101 -8.08 7.31 -14.03
CA ASN A 101 -7.98 7.05 -12.56
C ASN A 101 -8.54 5.76 -11.90
N ASN A 102 -7.71 5.08 -11.06
CA ASN A 102 -7.71 5.15 -9.56
C ASN A 102 -6.86 4.03 -8.87
N TYR A 103 -6.28 4.27 -7.65
CA TYR A 103 -6.37 3.44 -6.40
C TYR A 103 -5.37 3.87 -5.28
N ALA A 104 -5.61 3.56 -3.98
CA ALA A 104 -4.81 3.96 -2.80
C ALA A 104 -4.73 2.93 -1.59
N PRO A 105 -3.62 2.90 -0.77
CA PRO A 105 -3.34 1.99 0.39
C PRO A 105 -3.21 2.62 1.81
N THR A 106 -2.95 1.80 2.89
CA THR A 106 -2.72 1.86 4.41
C THR A 106 -1.46 2.46 5.17
N TYR A 107 -1.47 3.29 6.26
CA TYR A 107 -0.31 3.83 7.05
C TYR A 107 -0.69 4.51 8.41
N ALA A 108 0.11 4.30 9.47
CA ALA A 108 -0.07 4.93 10.80
C ALA A 108 1.27 5.08 11.58
N PRO A 109 1.40 6.02 12.55
CA PRO A 109 0.50 7.13 12.85
C PRO A 109 0.69 8.31 11.88
N VAL A 110 -0.38 9.07 11.62
CA VAL A 110 -0.33 10.33 10.87
C VAL A 110 -0.40 11.48 11.87
N ILE A 111 0.77 12.02 12.24
CA ILE A 111 0.87 13.12 13.22
C ILE A 111 1.35 14.38 12.51
N SER A 112 0.53 15.43 12.57
CA SER A 112 0.88 16.75 12.04
C SER A 112 2.11 17.34 12.74
N ALA A 113 2.97 18.00 11.97
CA ALA A 113 4.14 18.74 12.42
C ALA A 113 3.82 19.80 13.48
N GLU A 114 2.61 20.37 13.46
CA GLU A 114 2.17 21.39 14.42
C GLU A 114 1.85 20.82 15.82
N LYS A 115 1.55 19.52 15.93
CA LYS A 115 1.17 18.86 17.20
C LYS A 115 2.32 18.14 17.90
N ALA A 116 3.57 18.37 17.46
CA ALA A 116 4.75 17.58 17.86
C ALA A 116 5.25 17.77 19.32
N TYR A 117 4.44 18.30 20.24
CA TYR A 117 4.84 18.50 21.64
C TYR A 117 3.90 17.80 22.63
N HIS A 118 4.33 16.63 23.12
CA HIS A 118 4.51 16.26 24.54
C HIS A 118 4.43 14.76 24.85
N GLU A 119 4.03 13.89 23.91
CA GLU A 119 3.91 12.44 24.16
C GLU A 119 4.77 11.61 23.19
N GLN A 120 5.73 10.86 23.74
CA GLN A 120 6.40 9.79 23.01
C GLN A 120 5.50 8.57 23.05
N LEU A 121 4.91 8.21 21.91
CA LEU A 121 4.07 7.01 21.82
C LEU A 121 4.92 5.75 22.06
N SER A 122 4.46 4.90 22.98
CA SER A 122 5.00 3.58 23.25
C SER A 122 4.71 2.61 22.10
N VAL A 123 5.48 1.51 22.05
CA VAL A 123 5.22 0.41 21.10
C VAL A 123 3.79 -0.12 21.24
N SER A 124 3.27 -0.21 22.47
CA SER A 124 1.90 -0.66 22.71
C SER A 124 0.86 0.30 22.12
N GLU A 125 1.02 1.61 22.33
CA GLU A 125 0.09 2.62 21.82
C GLU A 125 0.04 2.64 20.29
N ILE A 126 1.20 2.68 19.62
CA ILE A 126 1.23 2.66 18.15
C ILE A 126 0.69 1.34 17.58
N THR A 127 0.90 0.21 18.26
CA THR A 127 0.36 -1.09 17.84
C THR A 127 -1.15 -1.13 17.99
N ASN A 128 -1.70 -0.59 19.09
CA ASN A 128 -3.13 -0.45 19.28
C ASN A 128 -3.76 0.45 18.21
N ALA A 129 -3.09 1.55 17.88
CA ALA A 129 -3.55 2.50 16.88
C ALA A 129 -3.72 1.87 15.48
N CYS A 130 -2.95 0.83 15.12
CA CYS A 130 -3.13 0.11 13.85
C CYS A 130 -4.50 -0.58 13.72
N PHE A 131 -5.14 -0.93 14.84
CA PHE A 131 -6.44 -1.59 14.85
C PHE A 131 -7.61 -0.61 15.03
N GLU A 132 -7.33 0.69 15.11
CA GLU A 132 -8.35 1.73 15.15
C GLU A 132 -8.79 2.09 13.72
N PRO A 133 -10.10 2.06 13.39
CA PRO A 133 -10.59 2.37 12.05
C PRO A 133 -10.18 3.75 11.51
N SER A 134 -9.91 4.72 12.40
CA SER A 134 -9.48 6.07 12.01
C SER A 134 -8.11 6.11 11.36
N ASN A 135 -7.28 5.08 11.55
CA ASN A 135 -5.93 5.00 10.99
C ASN A 135 -5.87 4.06 9.77
N GLN A 136 -7.03 3.65 9.25
CA GLN A 136 -7.13 2.86 8.05
C GLN A 136 -7.20 3.76 6.81
N MET A 137 -6.54 3.39 5.72
CA MET A 137 -6.63 4.07 4.44
C MET A 137 -7.56 3.38 3.45
N VAL A 138 -8.15 2.24 3.83
CA VAL A 138 -9.38 1.76 3.21
C VAL A 138 -10.50 1.93 4.23
N LYS A 139 -11.58 2.60 3.82
CA LYS A 139 -12.75 2.81 4.69
C LYS A 139 -13.56 1.51 4.77
N CYS A 140 -13.28 0.67 5.74
CA CYS A 140 -14.11 -0.47 6.12
C CYS A 140 -14.07 -0.62 7.64
N ASP A 141 -15.00 -1.37 8.22
CA ASP A 141 -14.94 -1.68 9.64
C ASP A 141 -14.36 -3.09 9.87
N PRO A 142 -13.10 -3.23 10.31
CA PRO A 142 -12.49 -4.54 10.52
C PRO A 142 -13.20 -5.37 11.59
N ARG A 143 -14.05 -4.76 12.43
CA ARG A 143 -14.81 -5.45 13.48
C ARG A 143 -15.97 -6.28 12.92
N HIS A 144 -16.39 -6.01 11.69
CA HIS A 144 -17.40 -6.80 10.97
C HIS A 144 -16.79 -7.93 10.13
N GLY A 145 -15.46 -8.06 10.13
CA GLY A 145 -14.76 -9.10 9.38
C GLY A 145 -13.86 -9.95 10.26
N LYS A 146 -13.21 -10.92 9.61
CA LYS A 146 -12.18 -11.78 10.20
C LYS A 146 -10.84 -11.52 9.54
N TYR A 147 -9.76 -11.59 10.31
CA TYR A 147 -8.40 -11.48 9.83
C TYR A 147 -7.88 -12.84 9.36
N MET A 148 -7.35 -12.89 8.14
CA MET A 148 -6.62 -14.04 7.62
C MET A 148 -5.12 -13.93 7.90
N ALA A 149 -4.59 -12.71 7.85
CA ALA A 149 -3.18 -12.42 8.10
C ALA A 149 -2.99 -10.99 8.60
N CYS A 150 -1.95 -10.78 9.40
CA CYS A 150 -1.52 -9.48 9.87
C CYS A 150 0.01 -9.42 9.89
N CYS A 151 0.61 -8.38 9.32
CA CYS A 151 2.04 -8.14 9.33
C CYS A 151 2.29 -6.75 9.93
N LEU A 152 3.09 -6.69 11.00
CA LEU A 152 3.47 -5.44 11.67
C LEU A 152 4.92 -5.12 11.32
N LEU A 153 5.12 -4.03 10.59
CA LEU A 153 6.41 -3.54 10.12
C LEU A 153 6.79 -2.30 10.92
N TYR A 154 7.54 -2.52 12.01
CA TYR A 154 8.02 -1.46 12.89
C TYR A 154 9.26 -0.79 12.32
N ARG A 155 9.41 0.51 12.62
CA ARG A 155 10.57 1.31 12.28
C ARG A 155 10.98 2.21 13.45
N GLY A 156 12.28 2.35 13.72
CA GLY A 156 12.87 3.20 14.74
C GLY A 156 13.23 2.50 16.06
N ASP A 157 13.19 3.24 17.15
CA ASP A 157 13.52 2.77 18.49
C ASP A 157 12.43 1.83 19.03
N VAL A 158 12.54 0.54 18.68
CA VAL A 158 11.54 -0.49 19.00
C VAL A 158 12.23 -1.72 19.57
N VAL A 159 11.85 -2.09 20.80
CA VAL A 159 12.39 -3.27 21.49
C VAL A 159 11.51 -4.49 21.18
N PRO A 160 12.08 -5.63 20.70
CA PRO A 160 11.30 -6.81 20.34
C PRO A 160 10.41 -7.38 21.46
N LYS A 161 10.87 -7.26 22.72
CA LYS A 161 10.09 -7.67 23.90
C LYS A 161 8.77 -6.92 24.00
N ASP A 162 8.79 -5.61 23.75
CA ASP A 162 7.61 -4.75 23.86
C ASP A 162 6.62 -5.01 22.72
N VAL A 163 7.12 -5.35 21.53
CA VAL A 163 6.30 -5.80 20.40
C VAL A 163 5.54 -7.09 20.75
N ASN A 164 6.24 -8.09 21.30
CA ASN A 164 5.60 -9.35 21.70
C ASN A 164 4.54 -9.14 22.79
N ALA A 165 4.80 -8.27 23.76
CA ALA A 165 3.83 -7.90 24.79
C ALA A 165 2.61 -7.15 24.21
N ALA A 166 2.82 -6.25 23.25
CA ALA A 166 1.76 -5.52 22.57
C ALA A 166 0.87 -6.49 21.75
N ILE A 167 1.46 -7.39 20.97
CA ILE A 167 0.72 -8.40 20.19
C ILE A 167 -0.05 -9.36 21.11
N ALA A 168 0.55 -9.80 22.23
CA ALA A 168 -0.17 -10.63 23.20
C ALA A 168 -1.41 -9.92 23.75
N THR A 169 -1.30 -8.61 24.02
CA THR A 169 -2.44 -7.78 24.44
C THR A 169 -3.49 -7.68 23.33
N ILE A 170 -3.09 -7.43 22.09
CA ILE A 170 -3.99 -7.36 20.92
C ILE A 170 -4.78 -8.66 20.73
N LYS A 171 -4.11 -9.82 20.84
CA LYS A 171 -4.76 -11.13 20.71
C LYS A 171 -5.83 -11.42 21.76
N THR A 172 -5.81 -10.70 22.89
CA THR A 172 -6.84 -10.86 23.93
C THR A 172 -8.12 -10.05 23.66
N LYS A 173 -8.09 -9.10 22.71
CA LYS A 173 -9.23 -8.24 22.39
C LYS A 173 -10.26 -9.00 21.56
N ARG A 174 -11.51 -9.05 22.05
CA ARG A 174 -12.64 -9.70 21.37
C ARG A 174 -13.00 -9.07 20.02
N SER A 175 -12.64 -7.80 19.81
CA SER A 175 -12.89 -7.07 18.57
C SER A 175 -11.94 -7.46 17.43
N ILE A 176 -10.95 -8.32 17.69
CA ILE A 176 -9.94 -8.74 16.72
C ILE A 176 -10.10 -10.25 16.58
N GLN A 177 -10.79 -10.66 15.53
CA GLN A 177 -11.11 -12.05 15.27
C GLN A 177 -10.31 -12.53 14.07
N PHE A 178 -9.63 -13.65 14.22
CA PHE A 178 -8.97 -14.33 13.11
C PHE A 178 -9.88 -15.45 12.61
N VAL A 179 -9.72 -15.82 11.35
CA VAL A 179 -10.26 -17.07 10.82
C VAL A 179 -9.70 -18.25 11.61
N ASP A 180 -10.53 -19.27 11.82
CA ASP A 180 -10.23 -20.44 12.64
C ASP A 180 -9.01 -21.25 12.14
N TRP A 181 -8.81 -21.31 10.83
CA TRP A 181 -7.66 -21.96 10.19
C TRP A 181 -6.35 -21.15 10.25
N CYS A 182 -6.36 -19.91 10.76
CA CYS A 182 -5.16 -19.08 10.94
C CYS A 182 -5.08 -18.37 12.31
N PRO A 183 -4.97 -19.10 13.44
CA PRO A 183 -5.03 -18.53 14.78
C PRO A 183 -3.76 -17.72 15.18
N THR A 184 -2.64 -17.89 14.45
CA THR A 184 -1.35 -17.24 14.75
C THR A 184 -0.91 -16.28 13.66
N GLY A 185 -1.84 -15.59 13.00
CA GLY A 185 -1.61 -14.83 11.76
C GLY A 185 -0.71 -13.59 11.82
N PHE A 186 0.07 -13.36 12.89
CA PHE A 186 0.97 -12.19 13.01
C PHE A 186 2.38 -12.48 12.50
N LYS A 187 2.84 -11.68 11.53
CA LYS A 187 4.24 -11.55 11.13
C LYS A 187 4.80 -10.22 11.65
N VAL A 188 6.08 -10.19 12.03
CA VAL A 188 6.72 -8.99 12.59
C VAL A 188 8.03 -8.71 11.86
N GLY A 189 8.21 -7.46 11.44
CA GLY A 189 9.49 -6.93 10.96
C GLY A 189 9.87 -5.69 11.76
N ILE A 190 11.17 -5.51 12.04
CA ILE A 190 11.68 -4.34 12.75
C ILE A 190 12.87 -3.77 11.97
N ASN A 191 12.77 -2.50 11.58
CA ASN A 191 13.88 -1.71 11.08
C ASN A 191 14.31 -0.70 12.16
N TYR A 192 15.56 -0.75 12.62
CA TYR A 192 16.03 0.10 13.72
C TYR A 192 16.35 1.55 13.30
N GLN A 193 16.34 1.86 12.00
CA GLN A 193 16.48 3.24 11.55
C GLN A 193 15.20 4.01 11.87
N PRO A 194 15.28 5.24 12.42
CA PRO A 194 14.10 6.06 12.68
C PRO A 194 13.39 6.43 11.36
N PRO A 195 12.06 6.67 11.38
CA PRO A 195 11.35 7.18 10.22
C PRO A 195 11.91 8.53 9.73
N THR A 196 12.21 8.59 8.43
CA THR A 196 12.61 9.83 7.77
C THR A 196 11.37 10.64 7.39
N VAL A 197 11.47 11.97 7.47
CA VAL A 197 10.42 12.89 7.03
C VAL A 197 10.99 13.83 5.97
N VAL A 198 10.17 14.17 4.98
CA VAL A 198 10.55 15.13 3.93
C VAL A 198 10.65 16.53 4.54
N PRO A 199 11.75 17.28 4.31
CA PRO A 199 11.85 18.67 4.75
C PRO A 199 10.71 19.53 4.20
N GLY A 200 10.01 20.25 5.08
CA GLY A 200 8.83 21.05 4.69
C GLY A 200 7.53 20.24 4.55
N GLY A 201 7.57 18.93 4.81
CA GLY A 201 6.37 18.09 4.88
C GLY A 201 5.57 18.26 6.17
N ASP A 202 4.34 17.78 6.13
CA ASP A 202 3.37 17.97 7.23
C ASP A 202 3.53 16.98 8.39
N LEU A 203 4.43 16.00 8.28
CA LEU A 203 4.61 14.96 9.29
C LEU A 203 5.72 15.31 10.29
N ALA A 204 5.42 15.13 11.58
CA ALA A 204 6.40 15.29 12.65
C ALA A 204 7.47 14.19 12.61
N LYS A 205 8.70 14.52 13.02
CA LYS A 205 9.74 13.52 13.30
C LYS A 205 9.34 12.69 14.52
N VAL A 206 9.24 11.39 14.34
CA VAL A 206 8.92 10.43 15.40
C VAL A 206 10.08 9.47 15.64
N GLN A 207 10.23 9.00 16.87
CA GLN A 207 11.28 8.02 17.21
C GLN A 207 10.94 6.61 16.72
N ARG A 208 9.65 6.32 16.52
CA ARG A 208 9.14 5.02 16.11
C ARG A 208 7.82 5.14 15.36
N ALA A 209 7.58 4.23 14.43
CA ALA A 209 6.33 4.07 13.68
C ALA A 209 6.07 2.59 13.38
N VAL A 210 4.85 2.25 12.95
CA VAL A 210 4.48 0.89 12.57
C VAL A 210 3.51 0.91 11.40
N CYS A 211 3.84 0.19 10.34
CA CYS A 211 2.90 -0.08 9.25
C CYS A 211 2.29 -1.46 9.46
N MET A 212 0.97 -1.54 9.54
CA MET A 212 0.25 -2.81 9.58
C MET A 212 -0.29 -3.14 8.19
N LEU A 213 0.07 -4.31 7.68
CA LEU A 213 -0.51 -4.91 6.50
C LEU A 213 -1.40 -6.08 6.94
N SER A 214 -2.70 -5.94 6.82
CA SER A 214 -3.65 -6.98 7.22
C SER A 214 -4.51 -7.42 6.04
N ASN A 215 -4.71 -8.73 5.93
CA ASN A 215 -5.73 -9.31 5.06
C ASN A 215 -6.97 -9.61 5.92
N THR A 216 -8.06 -8.92 5.65
CA THR A 216 -9.32 -9.02 6.41
C THR A 216 -10.51 -9.08 5.46
N THR A 217 -11.51 -9.89 5.80
CA THR A 217 -12.75 -9.99 5.02
C THR A 217 -13.56 -8.69 5.01
N ALA A 218 -13.33 -7.79 5.97
CA ALA A 218 -14.00 -6.48 6.02
C ALA A 218 -13.73 -5.61 4.77
N ILE A 219 -12.69 -5.89 3.98
CA ILE A 219 -12.44 -5.19 2.73
C ILE A 219 -13.57 -5.40 1.69
N ALA A 220 -14.36 -6.47 1.84
CA ALA A 220 -15.56 -6.72 1.01
C ALA A 220 -16.55 -5.55 1.06
N GLU A 221 -16.66 -4.82 2.17
CA GLU A 221 -17.50 -3.62 2.25
C GLU A 221 -17.08 -2.53 1.25
N ALA A 222 -15.80 -2.48 0.86
CA ALA A 222 -15.32 -1.53 -0.13
C ALA A 222 -15.73 -1.93 -1.54
N TRP A 223 -15.68 -3.23 -1.86
CA TRP A 223 -16.14 -3.80 -3.11
C TRP A 223 -17.65 -3.61 -3.29
N ALA A 224 -18.44 -3.97 -2.27
CA ALA A 224 -19.90 -3.81 -2.28
C ALA A 224 -20.37 -2.36 -2.56
N ARG A 225 -19.63 -1.35 -2.08
CA ARG A 225 -19.93 0.06 -2.38
C ARG A 225 -19.60 0.45 -3.82
N LEU A 226 -18.58 -0.16 -4.42
CA LEU A 226 -18.21 0.07 -5.81
C LEU A 226 -19.23 -0.63 -6.72
N ASP A 227 -19.53 -1.89 -6.44
CA ASP A 227 -20.51 -2.71 -7.14
C ASP A 227 -21.90 -2.05 -7.12
N HIS A 228 -22.34 -1.55 -5.96
CA HIS A 228 -23.60 -0.82 -5.87
C HIS A 228 -23.66 0.41 -6.79
N LYS A 229 -22.58 1.19 -6.89
CA LYS A 229 -22.52 2.35 -7.80
C LYS A 229 -22.50 1.92 -9.26
N PHE A 230 -21.78 0.84 -9.57
CA PHE A 230 -21.77 0.23 -10.89
C PHE A 230 -23.18 -0.18 -11.29
N ASP A 231 -23.88 -0.93 -10.44
CA ASP A 231 -25.23 -1.44 -10.67
C ASP A 231 -26.22 -0.30 -10.95
N LEU A 232 -26.14 0.80 -10.18
CA LEU A 232 -26.98 1.98 -10.38
C LEU A 232 -26.79 2.61 -11.78
N MET A 233 -25.55 2.71 -12.26
CA MET A 233 -25.25 3.30 -13.58
C MET A 233 -25.61 2.32 -14.71
N TYR A 234 -25.21 1.06 -14.56
CA TYR A 234 -25.36 0.04 -15.59
C TYR A 234 -26.83 -0.36 -15.80
N ALA A 235 -27.67 -0.32 -14.76
CA ALA A 235 -29.12 -0.50 -14.87
C ALA A 235 -29.80 0.51 -15.80
N LYS A 236 -29.19 1.67 -16.04
CA LYS A 236 -29.65 2.68 -16.99
C LYS A 236 -28.80 2.73 -18.26
N ARG A 237 -27.82 1.84 -18.41
CA ARG A 237 -26.80 1.89 -19.46
C ARG A 237 -26.14 3.27 -19.56
N ALA A 238 -26.03 3.97 -18.43
CA ALA A 238 -25.40 5.28 -18.39
C ALA A 238 -23.92 5.13 -18.76
N PHE A 239 -23.45 6.00 -19.66
CA PHE A 239 -22.06 6.04 -20.17
C PHE A 239 -21.56 4.82 -20.95
N VAL A 240 -22.30 3.70 -21.01
CA VAL A 240 -21.90 2.46 -21.72
C VAL A 240 -21.53 2.71 -23.18
N HIS A 241 -22.23 3.60 -23.87
CA HIS A 241 -21.98 3.93 -25.28
C HIS A 241 -20.57 4.47 -25.55
N TRP A 242 -19.89 5.09 -24.58
CA TRP A 242 -18.51 5.54 -24.74
C TRP A 242 -17.56 4.35 -24.88
N TYR A 243 -17.71 3.34 -24.02
CA TYR A 243 -16.89 2.14 -24.03
C TYR A 243 -17.12 1.30 -25.28
N VAL A 244 -18.40 1.09 -25.64
CA VAL A 244 -18.74 0.35 -26.87
C VAL A 244 -18.30 1.11 -28.12
N GLY A 245 -18.35 2.44 -28.10
CA GLY A 245 -17.87 3.29 -29.18
C GLY A 245 -16.37 3.17 -29.44
N GLU A 246 -15.59 2.85 -28.40
CA GLU A 246 -14.14 2.61 -28.45
C GLU A 246 -13.78 1.13 -28.71
N GLY A 247 -14.76 0.28 -29.03
CA GLY A 247 -14.55 -1.10 -29.46
C GLY A 247 -14.65 -2.18 -28.37
N MET A 248 -15.10 -1.83 -27.16
CA MET A 248 -15.39 -2.79 -26.09
C MET A 248 -16.74 -3.50 -26.34
N GLU A 249 -16.82 -4.81 -26.14
CA GLU A 249 -18.11 -5.52 -26.22
C GLU A 249 -18.96 -5.24 -24.97
N GLU A 250 -20.26 -4.94 -25.13
CA GLU A 250 -21.14 -4.65 -23.97
C GLU A 250 -21.22 -5.85 -22.99
N GLY A 251 -21.05 -7.07 -23.50
CA GLY A 251 -21.03 -8.30 -22.69
C GLY A 251 -19.95 -8.28 -21.59
N GLU A 252 -18.81 -7.63 -21.85
CA GLU A 252 -17.69 -7.56 -20.90
C GLU A 252 -18.06 -6.88 -19.58
N PHE A 253 -19.00 -5.93 -19.60
CA PHE A 253 -19.52 -5.31 -18.37
C PHE A 253 -20.22 -6.31 -17.46
N SER A 254 -20.95 -7.25 -18.05
CA SER A 254 -21.74 -8.22 -17.29
C SER A 254 -20.83 -9.33 -16.75
N GLU A 255 -19.88 -9.80 -17.57
CA GLU A 255 -18.85 -10.76 -17.15
C GLU A 255 -18.00 -10.21 -16.00
N ALA A 256 -17.48 -8.98 -16.10
CA ALA A 256 -16.71 -8.35 -15.03
C ALA A 256 -17.53 -8.19 -13.74
N ARG A 257 -18.82 -7.87 -13.87
CA ARG A 257 -19.72 -7.73 -12.71
C ARG A 257 -20.00 -9.07 -12.03
N GLU A 258 -20.13 -10.15 -12.81
CA GLU A 258 -20.28 -11.52 -12.30
C GLU A 258 -19.03 -11.99 -11.55
N ASP A 259 -17.84 -11.66 -12.06
CA ASP A 259 -16.57 -11.96 -11.37
C ASP A 259 -16.46 -11.20 -10.03
N MET A 260 -16.84 -9.93 -9.99
CA MET A 260 -16.91 -9.16 -8.74
C MET A 260 -17.92 -9.75 -7.74
N ALA A 261 -19.06 -10.25 -8.21
CA ALA A 261 -20.03 -10.93 -7.35
C ALA A 261 -19.46 -12.24 -6.77
N ALA A 262 -18.71 -12.99 -7.58
CA ALA A 262 -18.00 -14.19 -7.11
C ALA A 262 -16.96 -13.83 -6.03
N LEU A 263 -16.20 -12.74 -6.23
CA LEU A 263 -15.24 -12.25 -5.24
C LEU A 263 -15.90 -11.84 -3.92
N GLU A 264 -17.05 -11.17 -3.95
CA GLU A 264 -17.81 -10.85 -2.73
C GLU A 264 -18.23 -12.13 -1.99
N LYS A 265 -18.71 -13.14 -2.74
CA LYS A 265 -19.08 -14.44 -2.18
C LYS A 265 -17.88 -15.16 -1.56
N ASP A 266 -16.70 -15.11 -2.18
CA ASP A 266 -15.48 -15.69 -1.63
C ASP A 266 -15.15 -15.09 -0.24
N TYR A 267 -15.33 -13.78 -0.06
CA TYR A 267 -15.11 -13.13 1.24
C TYR A 267 -16.16 -13.51 2.28
N GLU A 268 -17.41 -13.72 1.87
CA GLU A 268 -18.47 -14.21 2.75
C GLU A 268 -18.16 -15.63 3.24
N GLU A 269 -17.79 -16.54 2.32
CA GLU A 269 -17.45 -17.93 2.64
C GLU A 269 -16.25 -18.01 3.59
N VAL A 270 -15.20 -17.21 3.38
CA VAL A 270 -14.05 -17.13 4.30
C VAL A 270 -14.42 -16.55 5.67
N GLY A 271 -15.49 -15.76 5.74
CA GLY A 271 -16.01 -15.18 6.98
C GLY A 271 -16.74 -16.18 7.88
N VAL A 272 -17.24 -17.28 7.32
CA VAL A 272 -17.94 -18.34 8.06
C VAL A 272 -16.92 -19.23 8.78
N ASP A 273 -17.20 -19.64 10.03
CA ASP A 273 -16.34 -20.60 10.72
C ASP A 273 -16.53 -22.01 10.13
N SER A 274 -15.48 -22.81 10.06
CA SER A 274 -15.49 -24.14 9.42
C SER A 274 -16.55 -25.08 10.00
N VAL A 275 -16.97 -24.83 11.25
CA VAL A 275 -17.96 -25.64 11.98
C VAL A 275 -19.41 -25.28 11.62
N GLU A 276 -19.68 -24.07 11.11
CA GLU A 276 -21.02 -23.66 10.69
C GLU A 276 -21.36 -24.12 9.26
N GLY A 277 -20.36 -24.39 8.42
CA GLY A 277 -20.54 -24.86 7.03
C GLY A 277 -20.88 -26.35 6.87
N GLU A 278 -20.65 -27.18 7.90
CA GLU A 278 -20.97 -28.62 7.86
C GLU A 278 -22.41 -28.92 8.35
N GLY A 279 -23.16 -27.92 8.81
CA GLY A 279 -24.48 -28.10 9.43
C GLY A 279 -25.69 -28.13 8.49
N GLU A 280 -25.52 -27.85 7.19
CA GLU A 280 -26.65 -27.73 6.24
C GLU A 280 -26.75 -28.88 5.20
N GLU A 281 -25.80 -29.83 5.13
CA GLU A 281 -25.85 -30.92 4.14
C GLU A 281 -26.27 -32.32 4.66
N GLU A 282 -26.38 -32.56 5.97
CA GLU A 282 -26.78 -33.89 6.50
C GLU A 282 -28.17 -33.90 7.15
N GLY A 283 -29.18 -33.47 6.38
CA GLY A 283 -30.55 -33.29 6.90
C GLY A 283 -31.69 -33.94 6.12
N GLU A 284 -31.49 -34.61 4.99
CA GLU A 284 -32.57 -35.32 4.28
C GLU A 284 -32.03 -36.53 3.48
N GLU A 285 -31.82 -37.68 4.13
CA GLU A 285 -32.17 -38.98 3.52
C GLU A 285 -32.21 -40.11 4.57
N TYR A 286 -33.26 -40.93 4.45
CA TYR A 286 -33.64 -42.16 5.17
C TYR A 286 -34.54 -42.04 6.41
#